data_AF-A0A4T0G0Q6-F1
#
_entry.id   AF-A0A4T0G0Q6-F1
#
_cell.length_a   1.000
_cell.length_b   1.000
_cell.length_c   1.000
_cell.angle_alpha   90.00
_cell.angle_beta   90.00
_cell.angle_gamma   90.00
#
_symmetry.space_group_name_H-M   'P 1'
#
loop_
_entity.id
_entity.type
_entity.pdbx_description
1 polymer ?
#
loop_
_entity_poly.entity_id
_entity_poly.type
_entity_poly.pdbx_seq_one_letter_code
_entity_poly.pdbx_strand_id
1 'polypeptide(L)'
;MGNQSSTQQQQQQFNASETTPIHFSNSLINDLSDQLKSDTQQPDQITIDEQIRNRIHKELKRLRDEEHSVRLQIENALAQDNAEKSKSKDNSILSSDSVKRSIDDIKQKIDRHHDKKDINKLPAIKSTQNELVKCFKDNQDTPLNCYIQTESFKQAVADAEKTMIASLK
;
A
#
# COMPACT_ATOMS: atom_id res chain seq x y z
N MET A 1 61.16 38.63 66.89
CA MET A 1 62.23 37.63 66.66
C MET A 1 61.52 36.39 66.09
N GLY A 2 61.31 36.27 64.78
CA GLY A 2 62.18 35.51 63.84
C GLY A 2 62.05 34.00 64.13
N ASN A 3 61.69 33.09 63.22
CA ASN A 3 62.17 32.99 61.85
C ASN A 3 61.31 32.02 61.01
N GLN A 4 61.30 32.25 59.69
CA GLN A 4 60.68 31.42 58.66
C GLN A 4 61.62 30.26 58.28
N SER A 5 61.07 29.15 57.79
CA SER A 5 61.79 28.17 56.97
C SER A 5 60.80 27.49 56.03
N SER A 6 60.83 27.90 54.76
CA SER A 6 60.07 27.31 53.65
C SER A 6 60.81 26.09 53.10
N THR A 7 60.11 24.96 52.94
CA THR A 7 60.64 23.77 52.25
C THR A 7 59.94 23.61 50.90
N GLN A 8 60.75 23.56 49.84
CA GLN A 8 60.34 23.43 48.44
C GLN A 8 59.71 22.06 48.14
N GLN A 9 58.57 22.05 47.44
CA GLN A 9 58.04 20.86 46.77
C GLN A 9 58.69 20.74 45.39
N GLN A 10 59.47 19.69 45.17
CA GLN A 10 59.94 19.32 43.84
C GLN A 10 58.81 18.59 43.10
N GLN A 11 58.30 19.19 42.03
CA GLN A 11 57.44 18.51 41.06
C GLN A 11 58.32 17.66 40.13
N GLN A 12 58.20 16.33 40.20
CA GLN A 12 58.77 15.43 39.19
C GLN A 12 57.79 15.34 38.01
N GLN A 13 58.10 16.01 36.91
CA GLN A 13 57.41 15.85 35.64
C GLN A 13 57.91 14.57 34.94
N PHE A 14 57.02 13.60 34.71
CA PHE A 14 57.29 12.45 33.86
C PHE A 14 56.92 12.80 32.41
N ASN A 15 57.92 13.00 31.56
CA ASN A 15 57.74 13.14 30.12
C ASN A 15 57.64 11.75 29.49
N ALA A 16 56.44 11.39 29.01
CA ALA A 16 56.23 10.17 28.24
C ALA A 16 56.55 10.42 26.76
N SER A 17 57.63 9.83 26.26
CA SER A 17 57.87 9.69 24.81
C SER A 17 57.04 8.51 24.26
N GLU A 18 56.52 8.66 23.05
CA GLU A 18 55.67 7.67 22.37
C GLU A 18 56.37 6.30 22.26
N THR A 19 55.59 5.22 22.51
CA THR A 19 55.93 3.77 22.42
C THR A 19 56.57 3.06 23.63
N THR A 20 55.92 3.10 24.79
CA THR A 20 55.97 1.97 25.74
C THR A 20 54.55 1.54 26.14
N PRO A 21 54.20 0.25 26.10
CA PRO A 21 52.87 -0.21 26.51
C PRO A 21 52.74 -0.06 28.03
N ILE A 22 51.89 0.87 28.46
CA ILE A 22 51.52 1.05 29.87
C ILE A 22 50.72 -0.19 30.29
N HIS A 23 51.37 -1.12 31.01
CA HIS A 23 50.72 -2.31 31.53
C HIS A 23 50.12 -2.01 32.90
N PHE A 24 48.79 -1.89 32.98
CA PHE A 24 48.11 -1.78 34.25
C PHE A 24 48.18 -3.14 34.99
N SER A 25 48.29 -3.12 36.31
CA SER A 25 48.24 -4.36 37.10
C SER A 25 46.83 -4.95 37.04
N ASN A 26 46.72 -6.28 36.95
CA ASN A 26 45.42 -6.96 36.95
C ASN A 26 44.61 -6.66 38.22
N SER A 27 45.28 -6.33 39.33
CA SER A 27 44.68 -5.83 40.56
C SER A 27 43.98 -4.48 40.36
N LEU A 28 44.58 -3.52 39.64
CA LEU A 28 43.93 -2.24 39.32
C LEU A 28 42.77 -2.41 38.34
N ILE A 29 42.91 -3.30 37.36
CA ILE A 29 41.84 -3.59 36.39
C ILE A 29 40.65 -4.23 37.09
N ASN A 30 40.89 -5.14 38.04
CA ASN A 30 39.85 -5.74 38.86
C ASN A 30 39.20 -4.72 39.80
N ASP A 31 39.97 -3.83 40.43
CA ASP A 31 39.43 -2.78 41.30
C ASP A 31 38.57 -1.78 40.52
N LEU A 32 38.99 -1.37 39.32
CA LEU A 32 38.14 -0.57 38.43
C LEU A 32 36.90 -1.33 37.95
N SER A 33 37.03 -2.62 37.65
CA SER A 33 35.90 -3.45 37.21
C SER A 33 34.89 -3.69 38.34
N ASP A 34 35.36 -3.85 39.57
CA ASP A 34 34.51 -3.99 40.75
C ASP A 34 33.94 -2.65 41.19
N GLN A 35 34.65 -1.53 41.01
CA GLN A 35 34.08 -0.19 41.16
C GLN A 35 32.99 0.08 40.13
N LEU A 36 33.20 -0.27 38.85
CA LEU A 36 32.19 -0.16 37.78
C LEU A 36 30.96 -1.02 38.04
N LYS A 37 31.12 -2.21 38.65
CA LYS A 37 29.98 -3.03 39.10
C LYS A 37 29.30 -2.41 40.32
N SER A 38 30.04 -1.87 41.28
CA SER A 38 29.47 -1.19 42.45
C SER A 38 28.70 0.08 42.08
N ASP A 39 29.14 0.76 41.03
CA ASP A 39 28.51 1.96 40.49
C ASP A 39 27.26 1.66 39.67
N THR A 40 26.89 0.38 39.50
CA THR A 40 25.57 0.00 38.93
C THR A 40 24.54 -0.37 40.01
N GLN A 41 24.92 -0.35 41.29
CA GLN A 41 24.02 -0.61 42.41
C GLN A 41 24.13 0.47 43.51
N GLN A 42 24.25 1.74 43.11
CA GLN A 42 24.00 2.82 44.06
C GLN A 42 22.49 2.92 44.34
N PRO A 43 22.04 3.05 45.60
CA PRO A 43 20.63 3.24 45.92
C PRO A 43 20.03 4.45 45.17
N ASP A 44 20.87 5.45 44.90
CA ASP A 44 20.50 6.62 44.12
C ASP A 44 20.13 6.27 42.66
N GLN A 45 20.82 5.33 42.00
CA GLN A 45 20.45 4.91 40.64
C GLN A 45 19.12 4.16 40.58
N ILE A 46 18.84 3.31 41.57
CA ILE A 46 17.58 2.55 41.63
C ILE A 46 16.39 3.50 41.79
N THR A 47 16.53 4.53 42.63
CA THR A 47 15.48 5.55 42.83
C THR A 47 15.28 6.41 41.58
N ILE A 48 16.36 6.78 40.89
CA ILE A 48 16.28 7.52 39.61
C ILE A 48 15.61 6.67 38.52
N ASP A 49 15.97 5.39 38.40
CA ASP A 49 15.34 4.47 37.45
C ASP A 49 13.83 4.32 37.71
N GLU A 50 13.42 4.24 38.96
CA GLU A 50 12.00 4.19 39.33
C GLU A 50 11.27 5.49 38.97
N GLN A 51 11.87 6.65 39.23
CA GLN A 51 11.32 7.94 38.81
C GLN A 51 11.19 8.05 37.29
N ILE A 52 12.20 7.57 36.54
CA ILE A 52 12.17 7.53 35.08
C ILE A 52 11.03 6.64 34.60
N ARG A 53 10.89 5.41 35.13
CA ARG A 53 9.79 4.50 34.78
C ARG A 53 8.43 5.13 35.07
N ASN A 54 8.27 5.75 36.24
CA ASN A 54 7.03 6.42 36.63
C ASN A 54 6.68 7.57 35.68
N ARG A 55 7.67 8.38 35.29
CA ARG A 55 7.47 9.46 34.31
C ARG A 55 7.11 8.90 32.94
N ILE A 56 7.79 7.87 32.46
CA ILE A 56 7.47 7.21 31.19
C ILE A 56 6.05 6.66 31.22
N HIS A 57 5.63 5.98 32.29
CA HIS A 57 4.27 5.47 32.45
C HIS A 57 3.22 6.58 32.44
N LYS A 58 3.51 7.70 33.14
CA LYS A 58 2.63 8.87 33.16
C LYS A 58 2.49 9.47 31.75
N GLU A 59 3.59 9.65 31.03
CA GLU A 59 3.57 10.18 29.66
C GLU A 59 2.90 9.22 28.67
N LEU A 60 3.15 7.91 28.78
CA LEU A 60 2.46 6.90 27.95
C LEU A 60 0.96 6.90 28.17
N LYS A 61 0.52 7.05 29.43
CA LYS A 61 -0.91 7.19 29.74
C LYS A 61 -1.49 8.45 29.11
N ARG A 62 -0.81 9.59 29.29
CA ARG A 62 -1.20 10.89 28.71
C ARG A 62 -1.35 10.80 27.19
N LEU A 63 -0.39 10.19 26.49
CA LEU A 63 -0.42 10.02 25.03
C LEU A 63 -1.57 9.12 24.57
N ARG A 64 -1.88 8.04 25.29
CA ARG A 64 -3.05 7.18 24.95
C ARG A 64 -4.38 7.91 25.12
N ASP A 65 -4.51 8.69 26.18
CA ASP A 65 -5.72 9.48 26.44
C ASP A 65 -5.89 10.56 25.34
N GLU A 66 -4.79 11.22 24.95
CA GLU A 66 -4.77 12.16 23.83
C GLU A 66 -5.11 11.48 22.50
N GLU A 67 -4.49 10.34 22.17
CA GLU A 67 -4.77 9.57 20.95
C GLU A 67 -6.25 9.16 20.89
N HIS A 68 -6.80 8.66 22.00
CA HIS A 68 -8.21 8.32 22.09
C HIS A 68 -9.11 9.54 21.85
N SER A 69 -8.76 10.69 22.43
CA SER A 69 -9.51 11.93 22.22
C SER A 69 -9.46 12.42 20.77
N VAL A 70 -8.30 12.34 20.13
CA VAL A 70 -8.10 12.71 18.72
C VAL A 70 -8.87 11.76 17.81
N ARG A 71 -8.85 10.46 18.11
CA ARG A 71 -9.61 9.46 17.37
C ARG A 71 -11.11 9.74 17.41
N LEU A 72 -11.65 10.06 18.59
CA LEU A 72 -13.05 10.45 18.73
C LEU A 72 -13.38 11.74 17.96
N GLN A 73 -12.48 12.73 17.99
CA GLN A 73 -12.66 13.96 17.20
C GLN A 73 -12.67 13.67 15.70
N ILE A 74 -11.78 12.81 15.21
CA ILE A 74 -11.74 12.40 13.79
C ILE A 74 -13.03 11.66 13.43
N GLU A 75 -13.48 10.71 14.25
CA GLU A 75 -14.73 9.97 14.00
C GLU A 75 -15.93 10.91 13.93
N ASN A 76 -16.03 11.85 14.87
CA ASN A 76 -17.09 12.87 14.87
C ASN A 76 -17.00 13.80 13.66
N ALA A 77 -15.80 14.25 13.27
CA ALA A 77 -15.59 15.09 12.11
C ALA A 77 -15.95 14.36 10.80
N LEU A 78 -15.59 13.09 10.68
CA LEU A 78 -15.97 12.24 9.54
C LEU A 78 -17.49 11.99 9.51
N ALA A 79 -18.12 11.76 10.67
CA ALA A 79 -19.57 11.60 10.75
C ALA A 79 -20.30 12.88 10.35
N GLN A 80 -19.81 14.06 10.78
CA GLN A 80 -20.35 15.36 10.39
C GLN A 80 -20.14 15.63 8.89
N ASP A 81 -18.93 15.41 8.38
CA ASP A 81 -18.61 15.58 6.95
C ASP A 81 -19.46 14.64 6.07
N ASN A 82 -19.64 13.38 6.47
CA ASN A 82 -20.54 12.45 5.78
C ASN A 82 -22.00 12.92 5.85
N ALA A 83 -22.45 13.43 7.00
CA ALA A 83 -23.81 13.98 7.16
C ALA A 83 -24.03 15.25 6.33
N GLU A 84 -23.05 16.15 6.26
CA GLU A 84 -23.09 17.36 5.44
C GLU A 84 -23.00 17.04 3.94
N LYS A 85 -22.09 16.14 3.54
CA LYS A 85 -21.99 15.65 2.17
C LYS A 85 -23.23 14.91 1.71
N SER A 86 -23.95 14.22 2.61
CA SER A 86 -25.25 13.61 2.28
C SER A 86 -26.38 14.64 2.08
N LYS A 87 -26.28 15.83 2.67
CA LYS A 87 -27.25 16.93 2.51
C LYS A 87 -26.97 17.78 1.27
N SER A 88 -25.71 17.92 0.88
CA SER A 88 -25.31 18.56 -0.37
C SER A 88 -25.61 17.62 -1.54
N LYS A 89 -26.74 17.87 -2.23
CA LYS A 89 -27.23 17.14 -3.41
C LYS A 89 -26.26 17.02 -4.59
N ASP A 90 -25.07 17.63 -4.50
CA ASP A 90 -24.09 17.73 -5.58
C ASP A 90 -23.04 16.60 -5.57
N ASN A 91 -22.96 15.80 -4.50
CA ASN A 91 -21.97 14.70 -4.38
C ASN A 91 -22.53 13.30 -4.65
N SER A 92 -23.62 13.21 -5.42
CA SER A 92 -24.13 11.93 -5.93
C SER A 92 -23.18 11.25 -6.92
N ILE A 93 -21.95 11.74 -7.14
CA ILE A 93 -20.95 11.12 -8.02
C ILE A 93 -19.91 10.34 -7.20
N LEU A 94 -19.61 10.76 -5.96
CA LEU A 94 -18.60 10.13 -5.10
C LEU A 94 -19.20 9.22 -4.00
N SER A 95 -20.54 9.14 -3.92
CA SER A 95 -21.19 8.21 -3.00
C SER A 95 -20.89 6.77 -3.41
N SER A 96 -20.65 5.88 -2.44
CA SER A 96 -20.45 4.45 -2.72
C SER A 96 -21.58 3.87 -3.58
N ASP A 97 -22.81 4.36 -3.40
CA ASP A 97 -23.97 3.90 -4.14
C ASP A 97 -24.02 4.42 -5.58
N SER A 98 -23.48 5.60 -5.87
CA SER A 98 -23.37 6.08 -7.25
C SER A 98 -22.30 5.33 -8.03
N VAL A 99 -21.17 5.04 -7.37
CA VAL A 99 -20.12 4.22 -7.95
C VAL A 99 -20.63 2.81 -8.25
N LYS A 100 -21.39 2.18 -7.34
CA LYS A 100 -22.03 0.88 -7.59
C LYS A 100 -22.98 0.94 -8.80
N ARG A 101 -23.84 1.96 -8.86
CA ARG A 101 -24.76 2.15 -10.01
C ARG A 101 -24.00 2.33 -11.33
N SER A 102 -22.91 3.10 -11.34
CA SER A 102 -22.07 3.26 -12.52
C SER A 102 -21.36 1.97 -12.92
N ILE A 103 -20.87 1.18 -11.95
CA ILE A 103 -20.28 -0.13 -12.21
C ILE A 103 -21.30 -1.07 -12.82
N ASP A 104 -22.52 -1.11 -12.30
CA ASP A 104 -23.58 -1.98 -12.80
C ASP A 104 -24.04 -1.56 -14.21
N ASP A 105 -24.14 -0.25 -14.48
CA ASP A 105 -24.43 0.27 -15.82
C ASP A 105 -23.32 -0.09 -16.83
N ILE A 106 -22.05 0.02 -16.41
CA ILE A 106 -20.90 -0.37 -17.25
C ILE A 106 -20.91 -1.88 -17.53
N LYS A 107 -21.14 -2.72 -16.51
CA LYS A 107 -21.28 -4.18 -16.69
C LYS A 107 -22.39 -4.51 -17.67
N GLN A 108 -23.56 -3.89 -17.50
CA GLN A 108 -24.70 -4.09 -18.41
C GLN A 108 -24.37 -3.68 -19.85
N LYS A 109 -23.64 -2.57 -20.05
CA LYS A 109 -23.18 -2.14 -21.37
C LYS A 109 -22.18 -3.13 -21.99
N ILE A 110 -21.26 -3.68 -21.19
CA ILE A 110 -20.29 -4.70 -21.64
C ILE A 110 -21.01 -5.98 -22.05
N ASP A 111 -21.95 -6.47 -21.24
CA ASP A 111 -22.70 -7.69 -21.52
C ASP A 111 -23.52 -7.55 -22.81
N ARG A 112 -24.22 -6.42 -22.97
CA ARG A 112 -24.94 -6.09 -24.22
C ARG A 112 -24.02 -6.07 -25.44
N HIS A 113 -22.79 -5.57 -25.28
CA HIS A 113 -21.83 -5.50 -26.37
C HIS A 113 -21.23 -6.87 -26.70
N HIS A 114 -20.97 -7.72 -25.70
CA HIS A 114 -20.53 -9.09 -25.88
C HIS A 114 -21.60 -9.92 -26.60
N ASP A 115 -22.86 -9.78 -26.19
CA ASP A 115 -24.00 -10.43 -26.82
C ASP A 115 -24.19 -10.06 -28.29
N LYS A 116 -23.90 -8.81 -28.67
CA LYS A 116 -23.98 -8.36 -30.07
C LYS A 116 -22.87 -8.95 -30.96
N LYS A 117 -21.72 -9.31 -30.38
CA LYS A 117 -20.60 -9.93 -31.10
C LYS A 117 -20.71 -11.44 -31.22
N ASP A 118 -21.66 -12.06 -30.52
CA ASP A 118 -21.82 -13.50 -30.54
C ASP A 118 -22.44 -13.96 -31.87
N ILE A 119 -21.58 -14.47 -32.76
CA ILE A 119 -21.95 -15.08 -34.05
C ILE A 119 -22.96 -16.22 -33.85
N ASN A 120 -23.02 -16.83 -32.66
CA ASN A 120 -24.03 -17.85 -32.34
C ASN A 120 -25.47 -17.28 -32.32
N LYS A 121 -25.65 -15.97 -32.13
CA LYS A 121 -26.97 -15.30 -32.14
C LYS A 121 -27.42 -14.85 -33.53
N LEU A 122 -26.62 -15.07 -34.57
CA LEU A 122 -26.99 -14.76 -35.97
C LEU A 122 -27.18 -16.07 -36.77
N PRO A 123 -28.33 -16.76 -36.60
CA PRO A 123 -28.57 -18.06 -37.22
C PRO A 123 -28.56 -18.01 -38.76
N ALA A 124 -28.92 -16.87 -39.35
CA ALA A 124 -28.89 -16.66 -40.81
C ALA A 124 -27.45 -16.74 -41.38
N ILE A 125 -26.47 -16.15 -40.70
CA ILE A 125 -25.06 -16.22 -41.12
C ILE A 125 -24.54 -17.65 -40.95
N LYS A 126 -24.85 -18.31 -39.83
CA LYS A 126 -24.44 -19.70 -39.61
C LYS A 126 -25.02 -20.67 -40.64
N SER A 127 -26.29 -20.52 -41.02
CA SER A 127 -26.93 -21.37 -42.03
C SER A 127 -26.24 -21.22 -43.39
N THR A 128 -26.13 -19.98 -43.87
CA THR A 128 -25.50 -19.66 -45.16
C THR A 128 -24.01 -20.02 -45.17
N GLN A 129 -23.30 -19.87 -44.05
CA GLN A 129 -21.93 -20.34 -43.89
C GLN A 129 -21.83 -21.87 -44.05
N ASN A 130 -22.70 -22.63 -43.39
CA ASN A 130 -22.69 -24.10 -43.48
C ASN A 130 -23.00 -24.57 -44.90
N GLU A 131 -23.94 -23.93 -45.60
CA GLU A 131 -24.27 -24.22 -46.99
C GLU A 131 -23.12 -23.88 -47.95
N LEU A 132 -22.43 -22.76 -47.72
CA LEU A 132 -21.25 -22.38 -48.48
C LEU A 132 -20.10 -23.38 -48.27
N VAL A 133 -19.82 -23.73 -47.02
CA VAL A 133 -18.79 -24.72 -46.68
C VAL A 133 -19.15 -26.09 -47.27
N LYS A 134 -20.42 -26.48 -47.24
CA LYS A 134 -20.89 -27.72 -47.88
C LYS A 134 -20.64 -27.67 -49.39
N CYS A 135 -21.03 -26.59 -50.06
CA CYS A 135 -20.82 -26.46 -51.51
C CYS A 135 -19.33 -26.56 -51.88
N PHE A 136 -18.43 -25.88 -51.15
CA PHE A 136 -17.00 -25.96 -51.41
C PHE A 136 -16.42 -27.35 -51.14
N LYS A 137 -16.93 -28.08 -50.13
CA LYS A 137 -16.54 -29.46 -49.87
C LYS A 137 -16.99 -30.42 -50.98
N ASP A 138 -18.16 -30.18 -51.55
CA ASP A 138 -18.73 -30.98 -52.64
C ASP A 138 -18.08 -30.64 -54.01
N ASN A 139 -17.50 -29.43 -54.15
CA ASN A 139 -16.91 -28.91 -55.39
C ASN A 139 -15.44 -28.46 -55.20
N GLN A 140 -14.58 -29.37 -54.75
CA GLN A 140 -13.18 -29.03 -54.40
C GLN A 140 -12.35 -28.57 -55.61
N ASP A 141 -12.56 -29.19 -56.78
CA ASP A 141 -11.84 -28.85 -58.02
C ASP A 141 -12.54 -27.73 -58.82
N THR A 142 -13.78 -27.38 -58.45
CA THR A 142 -14.61 -26.39 -59.16
C THR A 142 -15.30 -25.42 -58.20
N PRO A 143 -14.54 -24.68 -57.37
CA PRO A 143 -15.12 -23.80 -56.34
C PRO A 143 -15.98 -22.66 -56.93
N LEU A 144 -15.78 -22.30 -58.20
CA LEU A 144 -16.57 -21.29 -58.90
C LEU A 144 -18.05 -21.68 -59.06
N ASN A 145 -18.40 -22.97 -58.95
CA ASN A 145 -19.79 -23.43 -59.00
C ASN A 145 -20.60 -22.98 -57.77
N CYS A 146 -19.95 -22.56 -56.69
CA CYS A 146 -20.57 -22.15 -55.43
C CYS A 146 -20.90 -20.66 -55.35
N TYR A 147 -21.05 -19.98 -56.50
CA TYR A 147 -21.29 -18.53 -56.56
C TYR A 147 -22.62 -18.15 -55.88
N ILE A 148 -23.66 -18.96 -56.01
CA ILE A 148 -24.96 -18.68 -55.39
C ILE A 148 -24.84 -18.66 -53.86
N GLN A 149 -24.24 -19.70 -53.27
CA GLN A 149 -24.04 -19.80 -51.82
C GLN A 149 -23.12 -18.68 -51.31
N THR A 150 -22.15 -18.27 -52.12
CA THR A 150 -21.25 -17.15 -51.79
C THR A 150 -22.01 -15.83 -51.73
N GLU A 151 -22.87 -15.55 -52.71
CA GLU A 151 -23.70 -14.34 -52.71
C GLU A 151 -24.72 -14.34 -51.57
N SER A 152 -25.35 -15.49 -51.29
CA SER A 152 -26.26 -15.62 -50.13
C SER A 152 -25.56 -15.36 -48.80
N PHE A 153 -24.33 -15.86 -48.62
CA PHE A 153 -23.53 -15.57 -47.42
C PHE A 153 -23.16 -14.09 -47.33
N LYS A 154 -22.68 -13.47 -48.42
CA LYS A 154 -22.37 -12.04 -48.47
C LYS A 154 -23.59 -11.19 -48.13
N GLN A 155 -24.76 -11.53 -48.66
CA GLN A 155 -25.99 -10.80 -48.37
C GLN A 155 -26.38 -10.93 -46.89
N ALA A 156 -26.33 -12.14 -46.33
CA ALA A 156 -26.61 -12.37 -44.91
C ALA A 156 -25.66 -11.57 -43.99
N VAL A 157 -24.38 -11.45 -44.37
CA VAL A 157 -23.39 -10.62 -43.66
C VAL A 157 -23.72 -9.14 -43.80
N ALA A 158 -24.02 -8.65 -45.00
CA ALA A 158 -24.37 -7.24 -45.23
C ALA A 158 -25.62 -6.81 -44.46
N ASP A 159 -26.66 -7.65 -44.42
CA ASP A 159 -27.88 -7.40 -43.66
C ASP A 159 -27.60 -7.36 -42.15
N ALA A 160 -26.81 -8.31 -41.66
CA ALA A 160 -26.39 -8.34 -40.26
C ALA A 160 -25.55 -7.12 -39.87
N GLU A 161 -24.60 -6.71 -40.71
CA GLU A 161 -23.80 -5.50 -40.51
C GLU A 161 -24.69 -4.26 -40.47
N LYS A 162 -25.67 -4.15 -41.39
CA LYS A 162 -26.63 -3.05 -41.41
C LYS A 162 -27.45 -2.98 -40.12
N THR A 163 -27.95 -4.11 -39.63
CA THR A 163 -28.68 -4.17 -38.35
C THR A 163 -27.77 -3.85 -37.17
N MET A 164 -26.53 -4.36 -37.16
CA MET A 164 -25.56 -4.07 -36.12
C MET A 164 -25.25 -2.57 -36.05
N ILE A 165 -24.93 -1.95 -37.18
CA ILE A 165 -24.64 -0.52 -37.31
C ILE A 165 -25.87 0.32 -36.93
N ALA A 166 -27.07 -0.07 -37.37
CA ALA A 166 -28.30 0.61 -36.97
C ALA A 166 -28.54 0.56 -35.46
N SER A 167 -28.15 -0.53 -34.79
CA SER A 167 -28.27 -0.68 -33.33
C SER A 167 -27.21 0.09 -32.51
N LEU A 168 -26.24 0.73 -33.18
CA LEU A 168 -25.19 1.56 -32.57
C LEU A 168 -25.51 3.06 -32.63
N LYS A 169 -26.47 3.47 -33.48
CA LYS A 169 -27.05 4.83 -33.49
C LYS A 169 -28.13 4.94 -32.43
#